data_AF-A0A7C6DL61-F1
#
_entry.id   AF-A0A7C6DL61-F1
#
_cell.length_a   1.000
_cell.length_b   1.000
_cell.length_c   1.000
_cell.angle_alpha   90.00
_cell.angle_beta   90.00
_cell.angle_gamma   90.00
#
_symmetry.space_group_name_H-M   'P 1'
#
loop_
_entity.id
_entity.type
_entity.pdbx_description
1 polymer ?
#
loop_
_entity_poly.entity_id
_entity_poly.type
_entity_poly.pdbx_seq_one_letter_code
_entity_poly.pdbx_strand_id
1 'polypeptide(L)'
;MAKMKKIKVEANPEEKQVSWSKTVAVLLKLVYDLDPWYFLIMIASALVQAANNILIIFIPRIIIDGIAAAWQWQRFLQVILLLVAAKYILRQLSAWLKRKDEIHQSLLQQRVPIYFAAKVMRMDYSKLEDTDILDLKERALFPLTNYGSLLQLFQKTIVFLSSVITLAGVITILISFSGLLTLTLFVLAAIGLFLMGNFLKVMQRVQQEIIPVNRRYAYYSGVMTQPDFQKEFRIYDMSSLLMNKVNTYTDEIGDWLHQIYSSQANAESGQAVTTALSR
;
A
#
# COMPACT_ATOMS: atom_id res chain seq x y z
N MET A 1 -6.51 31.56 -16.83
CA MET A 1 -5.23 31.06 -16.28
C MET A 1 -4.97 31.75 -14.95
N ALA A 2 -5.48 31.19 -13.85
CA ALA A 2 -5.20 31.70 -12.50
C ALA A 2 -3.87 31.10 -12.03
N LYS A 3 -2.91 31.96 -11.67
CA LYS A 3 -1.63 31.55 -11.07
C LYS A 3 -1.92 30.80 -9.76
N MET A 4 -1.67 29.50 -9.74
CA MET A 4 -1.66 28.68 -8.52
C MET A 4 -0.73 29.35 -7.50
N LYS A 5 -1.33 29.85 -6.43
CA LYS A 5 -0.59 30.36 -5.27
C LYS A 5 0.08 29.14 -4.65
N LYS A 6 1.40 29.03 -4.78
CA LYS A 6 2.18 28.03 -4.03
C LYS A 6 1.87 28.25 -2.55
N ILE A 7 1.03 27.40 -1.98
CA ILE A 7 0.84 27.35 -0.54
C ILE A 7 2.15 26.79 0.01
N LYS A 8 3.08 27.69 0.37
CA LYS A 8 4.17 27.36 1.28
C LYS A 8 3.52 27.24 2.66
N VAL A 9 3.03 26.06 2.98
CA VAL A 9 2.92 25.67 4.39
C VAL A 9 4.35 25.35 4.80
N GLU A 10 4.96 26.22 5.60
CA GLU A 10 6.26 25.94 6.20
C GLU A 10 6.13 24.65 7.02
N ALA A 11 6.75 23.58 6.54
CA ALA A 11 6.97 22.39 7.34
C ALA A 11 7.72 22.82 8.60
N ASN A 12 7.19 22.47 9.77
CA ASN A 12 7.81 22.74 11.06
C ASN A 12 9.28 22.27 11.01
N PRO A 13 10.28 23.16 11.19
CA PRO A 13 11.70 22.83 10.98
C PRO A 13 12.27 21.74 11.90
N GLU A 14 11.54 21.34 12.95
CA GLU A 14 12.01 20.41 13.97
C GLU A 14 11.51 18.96 13.84
N GLU A 15 10.72 18.62 12.82
CA GLU A 15 10.36 17.21 12.57
C GLU A 15 11.60 16.45 12.06
N LYS A 16 12.36 15.84 12.97
CA LYS A 16 13.38 14.85 12.63
C LYS A 16 12.78 13.84 11.66
N GLN A 17 13.20 13.89 10.40
CA GLN A 17 12.83 12.91 9.38
C GLN A 17 13.19 11.52 9.88
N VAL A 18 12.18 10.79 10.38
CA VAL A 18 12.37 9.42 10.83
C VAL A 18 12.60 8.57 9.57
N SER A 19 13.76 7.91 9.52
CA SER A 19 14.10 7.03 8.40
C SER A 19 13.03 5.95 8.23
N TRP A 20 12.53 5.79 7.00
CA TRP A 20 11.47 4.82 6.66
C TRP A 20 11.81 3.39 7.12
N SER A 21 13.09 3.02 7.06
CA SER A 21 13.55 1.69 7.47
C SER A 21 13.39 1.46 8.98
N LYS A 22 13.63 2.49 9.79
CA LYS A 22 13.40 2.45 11.23
C LYS A 22 11.92 2.32 11.54
N THR A 23 11.06 3.05 10.84
CA THR A 23 9.60 2.96 11.00
C THR A 23 9.10 1.57 10.67
N VAL A 24 9.52 0.99 9.53
CA VAL A 24 9.17 -0.38 9.15
C VAL A 24 9.69 -1.39 10.17
N ALA A 25 10.92 -1.25 10.64
CA ALA A 25 11.49 -2.14 11.65
C ALA A 25 10.72 -2.11 12.98
N VAL A 26 10.30 -0.92 13.44
CA VAL A 26 9.49 -0.77 14.65
C VAL A 26 8.12 -1.41 14.48
N LEU A 27 7.46 -1.22 13.33
CA LEU A 27 6.16 -1.83 13.05
C LEU A 27 6.26 -3.36 12.95
N LEU A 28 7.28 -3.89 12.27
CA LEU A 28 7.51 -5.33 12.21
C LEU A 28 7.81 -5.92 13.59
N LYS A 29 8.60 -5.21 14.41
CA LYS A 29 8.87 -5.63 15.79
C LYS A 29 7.60 -5.65 16.64
N LEU A 30 6.77 -4.61 16.58
CA LEU A 30 5.48 -4.57 17.28
C LEU A 30 4.62 -5.80 16.92
N VAL A 31 4.61 -6.16 15.65
CA VAL A 31 3.82 -7.29 15.16
C VAL A 31 4.41 -8.61 15.61
N TYR A 32 5.73 -8.72 15.62
CA TYR A 32 6.41 -9.90 16.13
C TYR A 32 6.12 -10.12 17.62
N ASP A 33 6.11 -9.04 18.39
CA ASP A 33 5.79 -9.07 19.82
C ASP A 33 4.32 -9.46 20.08
N LEU A 34 3.40 -9.09 19.19
CA LEU A 34 1.97 -9.37 19.33
C LEU A 34 1.55 -10.73 18.75
N ASP A 35 2.18 -11.16 17.67
CA ASP A 35 1.86 -12.38 16.92
C ASP A 35 3.04 -12.88 16.07
N PRO A 36 3.99 -13.65 16.66
CA PRO A 36 5.17 -14.12 15.94
C PRO A 36 4.82 -15.17 14.87
N TRP A 37 3.71 -15.89 15.02
CA TRP A 37 3.30 -16.94 14.08
C TRP A 37 2.85 -16.36 12.73
N TYR A 38 2.38 -15.12 12.74
CA TYR A 38 1.99 -14.40 11.54
C TYR A 38 3.13 -14.25 10.53
N PHE A 39 4.38 -14.09 10.98
CA PHE A 39 5.54 -14.00 10.08
C PHE A 39 5.73 -15.27 9.24
N LEU A 40 5.51 -16.44 9.83
CA LEU A 40 5.59 -17.71 9.11
C LEU A 40 4.49 -17.81 8.04
N ILE A 41 3.28 -17.34 8.37
CA ILE A 41 2.16 -17.29 7.43
C ILE A 41 2.48 -16.33 6.27
N MET A 42 3.06 -15.17 6.55
CA MET A 42 3.45 -14.21 5.52
C MET A 42 4.48 -14.79 4.55
N ILE A 43 5.55 -15.41 5.08
CA ILE A 43 6.60 -16.04 4.25
C ILE A 43 6.02 -17.19 3.42
N ALA A 44 5.23 -18.07 4.03
CA ALA A 44 4.58 -19.16 3.33
C ALA A 44 3.64 -18.65 2.23
N SER A 45 2.87 -17.59 2.51
CA SER A 45 1.96 -16.95 1.54
C SER A 45 2.74 -16.37 0.37
N ALA A 46 3.87 -15.71 0.63
CA ALA A 46 4.74 -15.15 -0.41
C ALA A 46 5.32 -16.26 -1.30
N LEU A 47 5.80 -17.37 -0.72
CA LEU A 47 6.33 -18.51 -1.47
C LEU A 47 5.27 -19.17 -2.35
N VAL A 48 4.07 -19.41 -1.81
CA VAL A 48 2.97 -20.05 -2.55
C VAL A 48 2.44 -19.14 -3.65
N GLN A 49 2.39 -17.83 -3.42
CA GLN A 49 2.02 -16.86 -4.45
C GLN A 49 3.07 -16.80 -5.56
N ALA A 50 4.37 -16.79 -5.21
CA ALA A 50 5.45 -16.85 -6.19
C ALA A 50 5.41 -18.15 -7.00
N ALA A 51 5.23 -19.30 -6.35
CA ALA A 51 5.08 -20.58 -7.01
C ALA A 51 3.90 -20.60 -7.99
N ASN A 52 2.76 -20.00 -7.62
CA ASN A 52 1.62 -19.85 -8.51
C ASN A 52 1.95 -19.00 -9.74
N ASN A 53 2.62 -17.86 -9.56
CA ASN A 53 3.00 -16.96 -10.64
C ASN A 53 3.97 -17.64 -11.61
N ILE A 54 5.01 -18.26 -11.06
CA ILE A 54 6.02 -19.01 -11.83
C ILE A 54 5.33 -20.14 -12.60
N LEU A 55 4.48 -20.94 -11.96
CA LEU A 55 3.80 -22.06 -12.61
C LEU A 55 2.89 -21.60 -13.77
N ILE A 56 2.20 -20.46 -13.64
CA ILE A 56 1.42 -19.87 -14.74
C ILE A 56 2.32 -19.54 -15.94
N ILE A 57 3.53 -19.03 -15.70
CA ILE A 57 4.49 -18.67 -16.76
C ILE A 57 5.12 -19.92 -17.39
N PHE A 58 5.33 -21.00 -16.62
CA PHE A 58 5.92 -22.24 -17.11
C PHE A 58 4.97 -23.09 -17.97
N ILE A 59 3.67 -23.02 -17.75
CA ILE A 59 2.69 -23.84 -18.48
C ILE A 59 2.81 -23.66 -20.01
N PRO A 60 2.77 -22.44 -20.58
CA PRO A 60 2.91 -22.26 -22.03
C PRO A 60 4.23 -22.77 -22.58
N ARG A 61 5.34 -22.54 -21.85
CA ARG A 61 6.67 -23.02 -22.24
C ARG A 61 6.71 -24.53 -22.37
N ILE A 62 6.24 -25.26 -21.35
CA ILE A 62 6.24 -26.73 -21.34
C ILE A 62 5.40 -27.28 -22.49
N ILE A 63 4.26 -26.64 -22.79
CA ILE A 63 3.39 -27.06 -23.90
C ILE A 63 4.09 -26.85 -25.25
N ILE A 64 4.72 -25.68 -25.46
CA ILE A 64 5.45 -25.38 -26.71
C ILE A 64 6.62 -26.35 -26.88
N ASP A 65 7.42 -26.57 -25.84
CA ASP A 65 8.55 -27.51 -25.87
C ASP A 65 8.08 -28.94 -26.18
N GLY A 66 6.92 -29.34 -25.64
CA GLY A 66 6.33 -30.65 -25.91
C GLY A 66 5.83 -30.82 -27.35
N ILE A 67 5.27 -29.77 -27.94
CA ILE A 67 4.86 -29.76 -29.36
C ILE A 67 6.11 -29.79 -30.26
N ALA A 68 7.11 -28.94 -29.97
CA ALA A 68 8.34 -28.85 -30.75
C ALA A 68 9.15 -30.16 -30.73
N ALA A 69 9.15 -30.86 -29.60
CA ALA A 69 9.81 -32.16 -29.44
C ALA A 69 8.93 -33.36 -29.90
N ALA A 70 7.79 -33.10 -30.54
CA ALA A 70 6.85 -34.11 -31.04
C ALA A 70 6.51 -35.19 -29.99
N TRP A 71 6.18 -34.78 -28.76
CA TRP A 71 5.84 -35.71 -27.69
C TRP A 71 4.68 -36.62 -28.08
N GLN A 72 4.82 -37.91 -27.73
CA GLN A 72 3.73 -38.87 -27.84
C GLN A 72 2.55 -38.46 -26.97
N TRP A 73 1.34 -38.79 -27.41
CA TRP A 73 0.08 -38.43 -26.76
C TRP A 73 0.04 -38.83 -25.27
N GLN A 74 0.58 -40.01 -24.93
CA GLN A 74 0.65 -40.50 -23.55
C GLN A 74 1.49 -39.60 -22.64
N ARG A 75 2.66 -39.14 -23.13
CA ARG A 75 3.54 -38.24 -22.37
C ARG A 75 2.88 -36.86 -22.19
N PHE A 76 2.20 -36.37 -23.22
CA PHE A 76 1.48 -35.10 -23.18
C PHE A 76 0.37 -35.12 -22.11
N LEU A 77 -0.44 -36.18 -22.08
CA LEU A 77 -1.48 -36.38 -21.07
C LEU A 77 -0.90 -36.44 -19.64
N GLN A 78 0.19 -37.18 -19.43
CA GLN A 78 0.84 -37.29 -18.12
C GLN A 78 1.32 -35.92 -17.61
N VAL A 79 1.96 -35.12 -18.47
CA VAL A 79 2.45 -33.79 -18.10
C VAL A 79 1.31 -32.83 -17.78
N ILE A 80 0.24 -32.81 -18.59
CA ILE A 80 -0.94 -31.98 -18.31
C ILE A 80 -1.57 -32.37 -16.97
N LEU A 81 -1.73 -33.66 -16.70
CA LEU A 81 -2.35 -34.13 -15.46
C LEU A 81 -1.50 -33.73 -14.24
N LEU A 82 -0.18 -33.81 -14.35
CA LEU A 82 0.74 -33.33 -13.31
C LEU A 82 0.62 -31.81 -13.10
N LEU A 83 0.56 -31.01 -14.18
CA LEU A 83 0.40 -29.56 -14.10
C LEU A 83 -0.93 -29.17 -13.45
N VAL A 84 -2.03 -29.84 -13.80
CA VAL A 84 -3.35 -29.62 -13.20
C VAL A 84 -3.33 -29.99 -11.72
N ALA A 85 -2.75 -31.13 -11.35
CA ALA A 85 -2.61 -31.55 -9.96
C ALA A 85 -1.77 -30.55 -9.15
N ALA A 86 -0.62 -30.12 -9.67
CA ALA A 86 0.24 -29.11 -9.03
C ALA A 86 -0.51 -27.78 -8.84
N LYS A 87 -1.22 -27.31 -9.87
CA LYS A 87 -2.02 -26.07 -9.79
C LYS A 87 -3.14 -26.20 -8.77
N TYR A 88 -3.81 -27.35 -8.71
CA TYR A 88 -4.86 -27.62 -7.75
C TYR A 88 -4.32 -27.60 -6.30
N ILE A 89 -3.20 -28.29 -6.04
CA ILE A 89 -2.55 -28.29 -4.73
C ILE A 89 -2.16 -26.87 -4.31
N LEU A 90 -1.51 -26.11 -5.20
CA LEU A 90 -1.15 -24.71 -4.94
C LEU A 90 -2.37 -23.83 -4.67
N ARG A 91 -3.49 -24.05 -5.37
CA ARG A 91 -4.75 -23.34 -5.14
C ARG A 91 -5.31 -23.64 -3.75
N GLN A 92 -5.31 -24.90 -3.33
CA GLN A 92 -5.79 -25.27 -2.00
C GLN A 92 -4.90 -24.73 -0.89
N LEU A 93 -3.58 -24.80 -1.07
CA LEU A 93 -2.62 -24.23 -0.14
C LEU A 93 -2.76 -22.70 -0.03
N SER A 94 -2.98 -22.03 -1.16
CA SER A 94 -3.26 -20.59 -1.20
C SER A 94 -4.54 -20.23 -0.45
N ALA A 95 -5.61 -21.00 -0.63
CA ALA A 95 -6.87 -20.77 0.07
C ALA A 95 -6.74 -21.00 1.58
N TRP A 96 -6.00 -22.03 1.99
CA TRP A 96 -5.71 -22.31 3.40
C TRP A 96 -4.88 -21.19 4.04
N LEU A 97 -3.79 -20.76 3.39
CA LEU A 97 -2.95 -19.67 3.86
C LEU A 97 -3.71 -18.34 3.94
N LYS A 98 -4.54 -18.03 2.93
CA LYS A 98 -5.38 -16.84 2.93
C LYS A 98 -6.32 -16.81 4.14
N ARG A 99 -6.96 -17.94 4.47
CA ARG A 99 -7.82 -18.03 5.65
C ARG A 99 -7.03 -17.80 6.95
N LYS A 100 -5.82 -18.34 7.05
CA LYS A 100 -4.94 -18.11 8.21
C LYS A 100 -4.53 -16.63 8.29
N ASP A 101 -4.10 -16.05 7.17
CA ASP A 101 -3.76 -14.63 7.06
C ASP A 101 -4.90 -13.72 7.55
N GLU A 102 -6.14 -13.96 7.10
CA GLU A 102 -7.33 -13.20 7.53
C GLU A 102 -7.59 -13.28 9.04
N ILE A 103 -7.43 -14.47 9.64
CA ILE A 103 -7.61 -14.67 11.10
C ILE A 103 -6.58 -13.84 11.88
N HIS A 104 -5.31 -13.96 11.52
CA HIS A 104 -4.23 -13.25 12.20
C HIS A 104 -4.30 -11.73 11.96
N GLN A 105 -4.70 -11.30 10.77
CA GLN A 105 -4.98 -9.89 10.47
C GLN A 105 -6.11 -9.33 11.35
N SER A 106 -7.21 -10.07 11.52
CA SER A 106 -8.31 -9.66 12.40
C SER A 106 -7.87 -9.55 13.86
N LEU A 107 -7.04 -10.50 14.32
CA LEU A 107 -6.48 -10.47 15.66
C LEU A 107 -5.55 -9.27 15.87
N LEU A 108 -4.69 -8.96 14.91
CA LEU A 108 -3.81 -7.78 14.98
C LEU A 108 -4.59 -6.46 14.94
N GLN A 109 -5.67 -6.37 14.15
CA GLN A 109 -6.56 -5.21 14.14
C GLN A 109 -7.16 -4.90 15.51
N GLN A 110 -7.38 -5.91 16.35
CA GLN A 110 -7.89 -5.73 17.71
C GLN A 110 -6.77 -5.49 18.73
N ARG A 111 -5.69 -6.27 18.65
CA ARG A 111 -4.58 -6.21 19.63
C ARG A 111 -3.79 -4.91 19.56
N VAL A 112 -3.60 -4.34 18.37
CA VAL A 112 -2.82 -3.12 18.19
C VAL A 112 -3.48 -1.92 18.91
N PRO A 113 -4.77 -1.59 18.69
CA PRO A 113 -5.46 -0.56 19.46
C PRO A 113 -5.41 -0.79 20.97
N ILE A 114 -5.60 -2.04 21.43
CA ILE A 114 -5.53 -2.38 22.87
C ILE A 114 -4.13 -2.09 23.43
N TYR A 115 -3.08 -2.49 22.73
CA TYR A 115 -1.69 -2.24 23.13
C TYR A 115 -1.41 -0.73 23.26
N PHE A 116 -1.87 0.06 22.30
CA PHE A 116 -1.73 1.52 22.35
C PHE A 116 -2.56 2.14 23.48
N ALA A 117 -3.80 1.69 23.68
CA ALA A 117 -4.66 2.17 24.77
C ALA A 117 -4.01 1.91 26.14
N ALA A 118 -3.47 0.71 26.35
CA ALA A 118 -2.75 0.37 27.59
C ALA A 118 -1.51 1.26 27.81
N LYS A 119 -0.82 1.66 26.72
CA LYS A 119 0.31 2.59 26.81
C LYS A 119 -0.14 4.01 27.17
N VAL A 120 -1.24 4.49 26.62
CA VAL A 120 -1.83 5.79 26.94
C VAL A 120 -2.32 5.81 28.39
N MET A 121 -2.96 4.74 28.87
CA MET A 121 -3.43 4.63 30.26
C MET A 121 -2.32 4.67 31.32
N ARG A 122 -1.08 4.34 30.95
CA ARG A 122 0.10 4.39 31.84
C ARG A 122 0.81 5.74 31.82
N MET A 123 0.33 6.70 31.03
CA MET A 123 0.93 8.02 30.92
C MET A 123 0.52 8.89 32.10
N ASP A 124 1.44 9.76 32.55
CA ASP A 124 1.14 10.74 33.60
C ASP A 124 -0.05 11.62 33.21
N TYR A 125 -0.94 11.88 34.16
CA TYR A 125 -2.17 12.64 33.93
C TYR A 125 -1.89 14.03 33.32
N SER A 126 -0.80 14.69 33.73
CA SER A 126 -0.40 16.01 33.22
C SER A 126 -0.09 16.02 31.72
N LYS A 127 0.20 14.86 31.11
CA LYS A 127 0.47 14.72 29.68
C LYS A 127 -0.77 14.37 28.86
N LEU A 128 -1.90 14.07 29.50
CA LEU A 128 -3.14 13.70 28.81
C LEU A 128 -3.80 14.91 28.12
N GLU A 129 -3.62 16.12 28.67
CA GLU A 129 -4.15 17.36 28.11
C GLU A 129 -3.11 18.15 27.30
N ASP A 130 -1.89 17.64 27.17
CA ASP A 130 -0.85 18.25 26.36
C ASP A 130 -1.18 18.09 24.87
N THR A 131 -1.28 19.23 24.17
CA THR A 131 -1.67 19.28 22.74
C THR A 131 -0.67 18.53 21.86
N ASP A 132 0.63 18.62 22.13
CA ASP A 132 1.67 17.97 21.32
C ASP A 132 1.63 16.45 21.50
N ILE A 133 1.32 15.98 22.71
CA ILE A 133 1.15 14.55 23.01
C ILE A 133 -0.12 13.98 22.36
N LEU A 134 -1.21 14.74 22.40
CA LEU A 134 -2.47 14.37 21.74
C LEU A 134 -2.27 14.29 20.22
N ASP A 135 -1.56 15.25 19.63
CA ASP A 135 -1.24 15.26 18.21
C ASP A 135 -0.32 14.09 17.82
N LEU A 136 0.68 13.79 18.63
CA LEU A 136 1.55 12.62 18.44
C LEU A 136 0.77 11.30 18.49
N LYS A 137 -0.13 11.16 19.47
CA LYS A 137 -1.01 9.99 19.61
C LYS A 137 -1.89 9.84 18.37
N GLU A 138 -2.55 10.91 17.95
CA GLU A 138 -3.47 10.88 16.81
C GLU A 138 -2.73 10.56 15.51
N ARG A 139 -1.56 11.16 15.27
CA ARG A 139 -0.71 10.86 14.11
C ARG A 139 -0.26 9.40 14.07
N ALA A 140 -0.02 8.78 15.23
CA ALA A 140 0.37 7.37 15.31
C ALA A 140 -0.82 6.41 15.11
N LEU A 141 -1.97 6.72 15.70
CA LEU A 141 -3.15 5.84 15.68
C LEU A 141 -3.99 5.98 14.43
N PHE A 142 -4.18 7.19 13.91
CA PHE A 142 -5.10 7.47 12.81
C PHE A 142 -4.85 6.58 11.58
N PRO A 143 -3.59 6.38 11.10
CA PRO A 143 -3.33 5.47 9.98
C PRO A 143 -3.64 4.00 10.31
N LEU A 144 -3.41 3.59 11.55
CA LEU A 144 -3.61 2.21 11.98
C LEU A 144 -5.10 1.87 12.10
N THR A 145 -5.91 2.79 12.65
CA THR A 145 -7.33 2.56 12.93
C THR A 145 -8.24 2.92 11.76
N ASN A 146 -7.95 4.00 11.02
CA ASN A 146 -8.86 4.53 9.99
C ASN A 146 -8.48 4.11 8.57
N TYR A 147 -7.18 3.92 8.28
CA TYR A 147 -6.73 3.51 6.95
C TYR A 147 -6.32 2.03 6.85
N GLY A 148 -6.34 1.29 7.97
CA GLY A 148 -5.88 -0.10 8.01
C GLY A 148 -4.43 -0.24 7.51
N SER A 149 -3.60 0.80 7.68
CA SER A 149 -2.27 0.87 7.06
C SER A 149 -1.37 -0.29 7.47
N LEU A 150 -1.56 -0.86 8.66
CA LEU A 150 -0.82 -2.03 9.13
C LEU A 150 -1.15 -3.29 8.30
N LEU A 151 -2.42 -3.52 7.99
CA LEU A 151 -2.86 -4.63 7.15
C LEU A 151 -2.33 -4.47 5.73
N GLN A 152 -2.46 -3.24 5.20
CA GLN A 152 -1.94 -2.93 3.88
C GLN A 152 -0.43 -3.18 3.84
N LEU A 153 0.33 -2.78 4.87
CA LEU A 153 1.76 -3.05 4.95
C LEU A 153 2.07 -4.55 4.84
N PHE A 154 1.32 -5.41 5.54
CA PHE A 154 1.54 -6.86 5.46
C PHE A 154 1.22 -7.44 4.10
N GLN A 155 0.05 -7.10 3.56
CA GLN A 155 -0.37 -7.56 2.25
C GLN A 155 0.63 -7.13 1.17
N LYS A 156 1.07 -5.86 1.23
CA LYS A 156 2.10 -5.34 0.33
C LYS A 156 3.46 -6.01 0.56
N THR A 157 3.80 -6.41 1.77
CA THR A 157 5.03 -7.16 2.07
C THR A 157 4.98 -8.57 1.47
N ILE A 158 3.85 -9.29 1.61
CA ILE A 158 3.65 -10.61 0.98
C ILE A 158 3.80 -10.50 -0.54
N VAL A 159 3.12 -9.52 -1.15
CA VAL A 159 3.19 -9.26 -2.59
C VAL A 159 4.61 -8.88 -3.01
N PHE A 160 5.29 -8.04 -2.24
CA PHE A 160 6.66 -7.63 -2.54
C PHE A 160 7.62 -8.82 -2.52
N LEU A 161 7.62 -9.63 -1.45
CA LEU A 161 8.45 -10.83 -1.35
C LEU A 161 8.16 -11.81 -2.48
N SER A 162 6.88 -12.08 -2.74
CA SER A 162 6.42 -12.91 -3.86
C SER A 162 6.91 -12.38 -5.21
N SER A 163 6.84 -11.06 -5.43
CA SER A 163 7.28 -10.41 -6.66
C SER A 163 8.79 -10.51 -6.84
N VAL A 164 9.59 -10.35 -5.79
CA VAL A 164 11.05 -10.51 -5.84
C VAL A 164 11.42 -11.93 -6.26
N ILE A 165 10.78 -12.94 -5.65
CA ILE A 165 11.02 -14.35 -5.98
C ILE A 165 10.56 -14.66 -7.41
N THR A 166 9.38 -14.17 -7.80
CA THR A 166 8.84 -14.33 -9.16
C THR A 166 9.78 -13.69 -10.18
N LEU A 167 10.26 -12.47 -9.92
CA LEU A 167 11.18 -11.74 -10.79
C LEU A 167 12.51 -12.47 -10.97
N ALA A 168 13.09 -13.01 -9.89
CA ALA A 168 14.28 -13.84 -9.98
C ALA A 168 14.04 -15.10 -10.86
N GLY A 169 12.90 -15.76 -10.67
CA GLY A 169 12.50 -16.91 -11.48
C GLY A 169 12.32 -16.56 -12.96
N VAL A 170 11.64 -15.46 -13.26
CA VAL A 170 11.39 -14.99 -14.63
C VAL A 170 12.69 -14.58 -15.32
N ILE A 171 13.56 -13.83 -14.65
CA ILE A 171 14.88 -13.45 -15.22
C ILE A 171 15.69 -14.69 -15.58
N THR A 172 15.72 -15.70 -14.71
CA THR A 172 16.44 -16.96 -14.97
C THR A 172 15.93 -17.64 -16.26
N ILE A 173 14.62 -17.64 -16.48
CA ILE A 173 14.00 -18.18 -17.70
C ILE A 173 14.34 -17.34 -18.92
N LEU A 174 14.21 -16.01 -18.83
CA LEU A 174 14.43 -15.11 -19.94
C LEU A 174 15.88 -15.15 -20.43
N ILE A 175 16.86 -15.19 -19.52
CA ILE A 175 18.29 -15.32 -19.87
C ILE A 175 18.54 -16.62 -20.64
N SER A 176 17.87 -17.71 -20.24
CA SER A 176 17.98 -19.01 -20.93
C SER A 176 17.42 -18.98 -22.36
N PHE A 177 16.51 -18.06 -22.66
CA PHE A 177 15.91 -17.91 -23.98
C PHE A 177 16.69 -16.93 -24.86
N SER A 178 16.96 -15.72 -24.36
CA SER A 178 17.79 -14.71 -25.03
C SER A 178 18.23 -13.62 -24.05
N GLY A 179 19.55 -13.47 -23.90
CA GLY A 179 20.15 -12.41 -23.08
C GLY A 179 19.81 -11.00 -23.58
N LEU A 180 19.75 -10.79 -24.90
CA LEU A 180 19.40 -9.50 -25.51
C LEU A 180 17.95 -9.13 -25.23
N LEU A 181 17.01 -10.07 -25.37
CA LEU A 181 15.60 -9.83 -25.05
C LEU A 181 15.43 -9.47 -23.56
N THR A 182 16.13 -10.18 -22.68
CA THR A 182 16.13 -9.90 -21.24
C THR A 182 16.62 -8.49 -20.93
N LEU A 183 17.74 -8.08 -21.54
CA LEU A 183 18.32 -6.75 -21.35
C LEU A 183 17.34 -5.66 -21.79
N THR A 184 16.71 -5.81 -22.96
CA THR A 184 15.74 -4.84 -23.48
C THR A 184 14.54 -4.68 -22.53
N LEU A 185 13.95 -5.78 -22.06
CA LEU A 185 12.85 -5.73 -21.10
C LEU A 185 13.26 -5.09 -19.76
N PHE A 186 14.47 -5.37 -19.29
CA PHE A 186 15.00 -4.76 -18.06
C PHE A 186 15.15 -3.24 -18.21
N VAL A 187 15.68 -2.76 -19.34
CA VAL A 187 15.81 -1.33 -19.63
C VAL A 187 14.44 -0.66 -19.69
N LEU A 188 13.46 -1.27 -20.36
CA LEU A 188 12.10 -0.75 -20.41
C LEU A 188 11.45 -0.67 -19.02
N ALA A 189 11.62 -1.69 -18.19
CA ALA A 189 11.14 -1.68 -16.81
C ALA A 189 11.81 -0.56 -15.98
N ALA A 190 13.12 -0.36 -16.15
CA ALA A 190 13.85 0.71 -15.46
C ALA A 190 13.37 2.11 -15.88
N ILE A 191 13.11 2.34 -17.18
CA ILE A 191 12.52 3.57 -17.68
C ILE A 191 11.12 3.77 -17.06
N GLY A 192 10.30 2.72 -17.02
CA GLY A 192 8.97 2.78 -16.41
C GLY A 192 9.01 3.17 -14.94
N LEU A 193 9.96 2.62 -14.16
CA LEU A 193 10.19 3.00 -12.76
C LEU A 193 10.65 4.45 -12.63
N PHE A 194 11.54 4.92 -13.51
CA PHE A 194 12.01 6.31 -13.53
C PHE A 194 10.86 7.29 -13.76
N LEU A 195 9.98 7.01 -14.73
CA LEU A 195 8.79 7.83 -15.02
C LEU A 195 7.82 7.87 -13.83
N MET A 196 7.67 6.75 -13.11
CA MET A 196 6.84 6.66 -11.91
C MET A 196 7.42 7.42 -10.70
N GLY A 197 8.73 7.68 -10.70
CA GLY A 197 9.44 8.26 -9.56
C GLY A 197 8.94 9.64 -9.15
N ASN A 198 8.52 10.49 -10.11
CA ASN A 198 7.95 11.80 -9.78
C ASN A 198 6.58 11.68 -9.10
N PHE A 199 5.71 10.82 -9.63
CA PHE A 199 4.40 10.55 -9.05
C PHE A 199 4.52 10.04 -7.61
N LEU A 200 5.42 9.10 -7.35
CA LEU A 200 5.64 8.57 -6.00
C LEU A 200 6.07 9.66 -5.01
N LYS A 201 6.94 10.60 -5.42
CA LYS A 201 7.35 11.74 -4.58
C LYS A 201 6.20 12.70 -4.29
N VAL A 202 5.38 13.01 -5.30
CA VAL A 202 4.20 13.88 -5.14
C VAL A 202 3.19 13.21 -4.20
N MET A 203 2.86 11.95 -4.44
CA MET A 203 1.94 11.17 -3.61
C MET A 203 2.41 11.11 -2.14
N GLN A 204 3.69 10.85 -1.91
CA GLN A 204 4.25 10.81 -0.55
C GLN A 204 4.10 12.15 0.18
N ARG A 205 4.41 13.27 -0.50
CA ARG A 205 4.28 14.62 0.07
C ARG A 205 2.83 14.92 0.44
N VAL A 206 1.90 14.69 -0.51
CA VAL A 206 0.48 14.96 -0.30
C VAL A 206 -0.08 14.12 0.86
N GLN A 207 0.29 12.85 0.97
CA GLN A 207 -0.14 12.01 2.09
C GLN A 207 0.36 12.48 3.46
N GLN A 208 1.51 13.16 3.54
CA GLN A 208 2.00 13.73 4.80
C GLN A 208 1.27 15.03 5.14
N GLU A 209 1.03 15.88 4.14
CA GLU A 209 0.38 17.18 4.31
C GLU A 209 -1.13 17.07 4.57
N ILE A 210 -1.80 16.04 4.04
CA ILE A 210 -3.27 15.89 4.15
C ILE A 210 -3.74 15.48 5.55
N ILE A 211 -2.91 14.81 6.35
CA ILE A 211 -3.30 14.30 7.68
C ILE A 211 -3.87 15.41 8.58
N PRO A 212 -3.17 16.53 8.84
CA PRO A 212 -3.70 17.60 9.67
C PRO A 212 -4.95 18.25 9.08
N VAL A 213 -5.05 18.34 7.75
CA VAL A 213 -6.22 18.95 7.11
C VAL A 213 -7.44 18.05 7.18
N ASN A 214 -7.26 16.75 6.98
CA ASN A 214 -8.33 15.78 7.15
C ASN A 214 -8.88 15.77 8.58
N ARG A 215 -8.02 15.91 9.60
CA ARG A 215 -8.46 16.04 11.01
C ARG A 215 -9.29 17.30 11.23
N ARG A 216 -8.83 18.46 10.73
CA ARG A 216 -9.58 19.73 10.86
C ARG A 216 -10.89 19.68 10.11
N TYR A 217 -10.87 19.18 8.87
CA TYR A 217 -12.05 18.96 8.06
C TYR A 217 -13.07 18.08 8.79
N ALA A 218 -12.64 16.93 9.31
CA ALA A 218 -13.50 16.00 10.04
C ALA A 218 -14.12 16.65 11.29
N TYR A 219 -13.37 17.48 12.02
CA TYR A 219 -13.90 18.23 13.16
C TYR A 219 -15.00 19.21 12.74
N TYR A 220 -14.72 20.12 11.81
CA TYR A 220 -15.70 21.14 11.41
C TYR A 220 -16.91 20.52 10.70
N SER A 221 -16.68 19.53 9.83
CA SER A 221 -17.75 18.79 9.17
C SER A 221 -18.61 18.03 10.19
N GLY A 222 -18.00 17.36 11.17
CA GLY A 222 -18.70 16.66 12.23
C GLY A 222 -19.54 17.60 13.08
N VAL A 223 -18.95 18.71 13.54
CA VAL A 223 -19.64 19.73 14.34
C VAL A 223 -20.82 20.36 13.57
N MET A 224 -20.69 20.58 12.26
CA MET A 224 -21.80 21.11 11.45
C MET A 224 -22.93 20.10 11.23
N THR A 225 -22.62 18.80 11.18
CA THR A 225 -23.59 17.74 10.83
C THR A 225 -24.23 17.09 12.05
N GLN A 226 -23.69 17.30 13.25
CA GLN A 226 -24.23 16.76 14.49
C GLN A 226 -25.29 17.69 15.11
N PRO A 227 -26.24 17.14 15.89
CA PRO A 227 -27.27 17.93 16.57
C PRO A 227 -26.71 18.90 17.62
N ASP A 228 -25.52 18.60 18.13
CA ASP A 228 -24.83 19.40 19.14
C ASP A 228 -24.47 20.79 18.58
N PHE A 229 -24.53 21.81 19.43
CA PHE A 229 -24.20 23.21 19.12
C PHE A 229 -25.09 23.92 18.07
N GLN A 230 -26.14 23.28 17.55
CA GLN A 230 -27.01 23.86 16.52
C GLN A 230 -27.85 25.05 17.01
N LYS A 231 -28.09 25.18 18.32
CA LYS A 231 -28.80 26.33 18.89
C LYS A 231 -27.87 27.54 18.91
N GLU A 232 -26.64 27.32 19.35
CA GLU A 232 -25.54 28.27 19.41
C GLU A 232 -25.23 28.80 18.00
N PHE A 233 -25.18 27.94 16.97
CA PHE A 233 -24.93 28.40 15.60
C PHE A 233 -26.01 29.35 15.08
N ARG A 234 -27.27 29.15 15.46
CA ARG A 234 -28.38 30.03 15.06
C ARG A 234 -28.40 31.32 15.88
N ILE A 235 -28.11 31.24 17.16
CA ILE A 235 -28.08 32.41 18.07
C ILE A 235 -26.91 33.34 17.69
N TYR A 236 -25.74 32.79 17.40
CA TYR A 236 -24.52 33.54 17.11
C TYR A 236 -24.23 33.71 15.60
N ASP A 237 -25.15 33.29 14.73
CA ASP A 237 -25.00 33.31 13.26
C ASP A 237 -23.66 32.75 12.74
N MET A 238 -23.23 31.61 13.30
CA MET A 238 -21.93 30.98 12.98
C MET A 238 -21.94 30.19 11.66
N SER A 239 -23.08 30.14 10.97
CA SER A 239 -23.30 29.33 9.77
C SER A 239 -22.28 29.65 8.67
N SER A 240 -22.07 30.94 8.37
CA SER A 240 -21.15 31.43 7.36
C SER A 240 -19.69 31.12 7.69
N LEU A 241 -19.29 31.30 8.95
CA LEU A 241 -17.93 31.03 9.43
C LEU A 241 -17.58 29.56 9.30
N LEU A 242 -18.46 28.67 9.76
CA LEU A 242 -18.24 27.23 9.69
C LEU A 242 -18.26 26.74 8.24
N MET A 243 -19.17 27.23 7.41
CA MET A 243 -19.24 26.88 5.99
C MET A 243 -17.95 27.31 5.26
N ASN A 244 -17.44 28.51 5.55
CA ASN A 244 -16.17 28.97 5.00
C ASN A 244 -15.00 28.09 5.42
N LYS A 245 -14.96 27.60 6.66
CA LYS A 245 -13.91 26.66 7.12
C LYS A 245 -13.98 25.34 6.34
N VAL A 246 -15.17 24.75 6.22
CA VAL A 246 -15.35 23.49 5.47
C VAL A 246 -14.99 23.67 4.00
N ASN A 247 -15.44 24.75 3.36
CA ASN A 247 -15.12 25.04 1.96
C ASN A 247 -13.61 25.21 1.75
N THR A 248 -12.93 25.95 2.62
CA THR A 248 -11.47 26.14 2.54
C THR A 248 -10.73 24.79 2.55
N TYR A 249 -11.08 23.91 3.49
CA TYR A 249 -10.46 22.58 3.55
C TYR A 249 -10.87 21.68 2.37
N THR A 250 -12.08 21.85 1.83
CA THR A 250 -12.53 21.13 0.64
C THR A 250 -11.74 21.53 -0.60
N ASP A 251 -11.47 22.83 -0.76
CA ASP A 251 -10.63 23.35 -1.85
C ASP A 251 -9.19 22.86 -1.76
N GLU A 252 -8.60 22.86 -0.55
CA GLU A 252 -7.27 22.28 -0.31
C GLU A 252 -7.20 20.79 -0.69
N ILE A 253 -8.24 20.02 -0.33
CA ILE A 253 -8.36 18.61 -0.73
C ILE A 253 -8.46 18.48 -2.26
N GLY A 254 -9.23 19.34 -2.92
CA GLY A 254 -9.36 19.39 -4.37
C GLY A 254 -8.03 19.63 -5.09
N ASP A 255 -7.24 20.58 -4.59
CA ASP A 255 -5.91 20.90 -5.12
C ASP A 255 -4.94 19.71 -5.00
N TRP A 256 -4.96 19.00 -3.88
CA TRP A 256 -4.16 17.78 -3.68
C TRP A 256 -4.57 16.66 -4.62
N LEU A 257 -5.86 16.40 -4.78
CA LEU A 257 -6.36 15.39 -5.71
C LEU A 257 -5.92 15.73 -7.14
N HIS A 258 -6.04 16.99 -7.55
CA HIS A 258 -5.57 17.44 -8.85
C HIS A 258 -4.06 17.19 -9.03
N GLN A 259 -3.23 17.49 -8.04
CA GLN A 259 -1.78 17.24 -8.10
C GLN A 259 -1.44 15.75 -8.20
N ILE A 260 -2.11 14.89 -7.42
CA ILE A 260 -1.93 13.44 -7.48
C ILE A 260 -2.31 12.92 -8.86
N TYR A 261 -3.52 13.21 -9.33
CA TYR A 261 -4.03 12.66 -10.59
C TYR A 261 -3.30 13.19 -11.82
N SER A 262 -2.92 14.47 -11.84
CA SER A 262 -2.13 15.03 -12.94
C SER A 262 -0.72 14.41 -13.00
N SER A 263 -0.06 14.24 -11.85
CA SER A 263 1.25 13.58 -11.82
C SER A 263 1.16 12.09 -12.16
N GLN A 264 0.07 11.41 -11.77
CA GLN A 264 -0.20 10.02 -12.11
C GLN A 264 -0.41 9.87 -13.63
N ALA A 265 -1.29 10.68 -14.21
CA ALA A 265 -1.60 10.65 -15.64
C ALA A 265 -0.35 10.89 -16.49
N ASN A 266 0.54 11.79 -16.08
CA ASN A 266 1.80 12.04 -16.79
C ASN A 266 2.73 10.81 -16.72
N ALA A 267 2.85 10.16 -15.56
CA ALA A 267 3.67 8.96 -15.40
C ALA A 267 3.12 7.78 -16.22
N GLU A 268 1.82 7.53 -16.15
CA GLU A 268 1.14 6.46 -16.89
C GLU A 268 1.19 6.68 -18.40
N SER A 269 1.02 7.93 -18.87
CA SER A 269 1.14 8.27 -20.28
C SER A 269 2.55 8.00 -20.80
N GLY A 270 3.59 8.39 -20.04
CA GLY A 270 4.96 8.06 -20.39
C GLY A 270 5.21 6.55 -20.47
N GLN A 271 4.71 5.79 -19.49
CA GLN A 271 4.81 4.33 -19.50
C GLN A 271 4.09 3.70 -20.70
N ALA A 272 2.91 4.19 -21.05
CA ALA A 272 2.14 3.72 -22.20
C ALA A 272 2.92 3.88 -23.51
N VAL A 273 3.58 5.02 -23.73
CA VAL A 273 4.44 5.25 -24.90
C VAL A 273 5.62 4.27 -24.93
N THR A 274 6.31 4.07 -23.81
CA THR A 274 7.43 3.11 -23.74
C THR A 274 6.98 1.68 -24.00
N THR A 275 5.79 1.31 -23.53
CA THR A 275 5.21 -0.01 -23.76
C THR A 275 4.78 -0.18 -25.22
N ALA A 276 4.22 0.85 -25.84
CA ALA A 276 3.82 0.83 -27.24
C ALA A 276 5.03 0.62 -28.19
N LEU A 277 6.19 1.19 -27.86
CA LEU A 277 7.43 1.01 -28.61
C LEU A 277 8.02 -0.41 -28.49
N SER A 278 7.56 -1.21 -27.54
CA SER A 278 8.05 -2.57 -27.29
C SER A 278 7.23 -3.69 -27.93
N ARG A 279 6.06 -3.36 -28.48
CA ARG A 279 5.18 -4.28 -29.23
C ARG A 279 5.51 -4.25 -30.71
#